data_AF-A0A352PYT3-F1
#
_entry.id   AF-A0A352PYT3-F1
#
_cell.length_a   1.000
_cell.length_b   1.000
_cell.length_c   1.000
_cell.angle_alpha   90.00
_cell.angle_beta   90.00
_cell.angle_gamma   90.00
#
_symmetry.space_group_name_H-M   'P 1'
#
loop_
_entity.id
_entity.type
_entity.pdbx_description
1 polymer ?
#
loop_
_entity_poly.entity_id
_entity_poly.type
_entity_poly.pdbx_seq_one_letter_code
_entity_poly.pdbx_strand_id
1 'polypeptide(L)' 'MEKKAIVLSSGGIDSTTAMAIAKDEGYRIYSLSFDYGQRHGVELQAAARGAAA' A
#
# COMPACT_ATOMS: atom_id res chain seq x y z
N MET A 1 -13.37 -11.86 14.83
CA MET A 1 -13.13 -10.47 14.40
C MET A 1 -12.13 -10.49 13.26
N GLU A 2 -12.40 -9.76 12.18
CA GLU A 2 -11.47 -9.60 11.06
C GLU A 2 -10.27 -8.73 11.49
N LYS A 3 -9.03 -9.19 11.27
CA LYS A 3 -7.83 -8.41 11.61
C LYS A 3 -7.69 -7.27 10.59
N LYS A 4 -7.44 -6.04 11.07
CA LYS A 4 -7.31 -4.85 10.22
C LYS A 4 -5.87 -4.36 10.22
N ALA A 5 -5.38 -3.93 9.06
CA ALA A 5 -4.04 -3.34 8.92
C ALA A 5 -4.12 -2.04 8.10
N ILE A 6 -3.33 -1.04 8.50
CA ILE A 6 -3.06 0.13 7.65
C ILE A 6 -1.67 -0.07 7.06
N VAL A 7 -1.56 0.04 5.74
CA VAL A 7 -0.27 -0.03 5.05
C VAL A 7 0.04 1.33 4.46
N LEU A 8 1.20 1.88 4.82
CA LEU A 8 1.73 3.08 4.21
C LEU A 8 2.32 2.71 2.84
N SER A 9 1.55 2.93 1.78
CA SER A 9 1.91 2.56 0.42
C SER A 9 2.61 3.72 -0.28
N SER A 10 3.91 3.58 -0.53
CA SER A 10 4.69 4.53 -1.31
C SER A 10 4.68 4.21 -2.81
N GLY A 11 4.19 3.03 -3.19
CA GLY A 11 4.32 2.50 -4.56
C GLY A 11 5.67 1.84 -4.83
N GLY A 12 6.57 1.83 -3.86
CA GLY A 12 7.83 1.10 -3.89
C GLY A 12 7.68 -0.37 -3.48
N ILE A 13 8.75 -1.14 -3.72
CA ILE A 13 8.80 -2.59 -3.49
C ILE A 13 8.56 -2.96 -2.02
N ASP A 14 9.14 -2.23 -1.06
CA ASP A 14 9.05 -2.57 0.36
C ASP A 14 7.61 -2.47 0.86
N SER A 15 6.95 -1.34 0.59
CA SER A 15 5.55 -1.12 0.97
C SER A 15 4.58 -2.09 0.29
N THR A 16 4.87 -2.46 -0.96
CA THR A 16 4.07 -3.43 -1.72
C THR A 16 4.26 -4.85 -1.18
N THR A 17 5.48 -5.21 -0.79
CA THR A 17 5.80 -6.51 -0.19
C THR A 17 5.14 -6.65 1.18
N ALA A 18 5.22 -5.63 2.03
CA ALA A 18 4.54 -5.61 3.31
C ALA A 18 3.01 -5.77 3.16
N MET A 19 2.43 -5.11 2.15
CA MET A 19 1.01 -5.26 1.82
C MET A 19 0.66 -6.68 1.38
N ALA A 20 1.49 -7.30 0.54
CA ALA A 20 1.29 -8.66 0.07
C ALA A 20 1.34 -9.67 1.23
N ILE A 21 2.31 -9.51 2.15
CA ILE A 21 2.42 -10.35 3.36
C ILE A 21 1.17 -10.19 4.23
N ALA A 22 0.73 -8.96 4.51
CA ALA A 22 -0.48 -8.73 5.30
C ALA A 22 -1.74 -9.32 4.64
N LYS A 23 -1.80 -9.31 3.31
CA LYS A 23 -2.91 -9.91 2.55
C LYS A 23 -2.91 -11.43 2.69
N ASP A 24 -1.74 -12.06 2.56
CA ASP A 24 -1.54 -13.51 2.73
C ASP A 24 -1.89 -13.96 4.16
N GLU A 25 -1.57 -13.15 5.16
CA GLU A 25 -1.95 -13.39 6.56
C GLU A 25 -3.44 -13.13 6.88
N GLY A 26 -4.25 -12.74 5.88
CA GLY A 26 -5.70 -12.58 6.01
C GLY A 26 -6.14 -11.27 6.66
N TYR A 27 -5.33 -10.20 6.58
CA TYR A 27 -5.74 -8.88 7.06
C TYR A 27 -6.65 -8.17 6.06
N ARG A 28 -7.65 -7.46 6.58
CA ARG A 28 -8.31 -6.39 5.86
C ARG A 28 -7.43 -5.16 5.83
N ILE A 29 -6.90 -4.88 4.65
CA ILE A 29 -5.93 -3.80 4.42
C ILE A 29 -6.64 -2.49 4.09
N TYR A 30 -6.14 -1.42 4.67
CA TYR A 30 -6.41 -0.04 4.29
C TYR A 30 -5.10 0.57 3.80
N SER A 31 -5.01 0.86 2.51
CA SER A 31 -3.83 1.50 1.94
C SER A 31 -3.90 3.01 2.15
N LEU A 32 -2.81 3.61 2.62
CA LEU A 32 -2.65 5.05 2.79
C LEU A 32 -1.37 5.52 2.10
N SER A 33 -1.53 6.46 1.17
CA SER A 33 -0.43 7.15 0.52
C SER A 33 -0.52 8.63 0.86
N PHE A 34 0.63 9.27 1.00
CA PHE A 34 0.70 10.72 1.19
C PHE A 34 1.24 11.35 -0.08
N ASP A 35 0.55 12.38 -0.58
CA ASP A 35 1.08 13.27 -1.60
C ASP A 35 1.72 14.47 -0.90
N TYR A 36 3.04 14.51 -0.88
CA TYR A 36 3.82 15.62 -0.30
C TYR A 36 4.41 16.51 -1.39
N GLY A 37 3.99 16.38 -2.65
CA GLY A 37 4.62 17.03 -3.79
C GLY A 37 5.91 16.32 -4.23
N GLN A 38 5.92 14.98 -4.22
CA GLN A 38 7.07 14.21 -4.67
C GLN A 38 7.42 14.54 -6.13
N ARG A 39 8.72 14.45 -6.47
CA ARG A 39 9.22 14.74 -7.82
C ARG A 39 8.62 13.84 -8.90
N HIS A 40 8.23 12.61 -8.55
CA HIS A 40 7.67 11.64 -9.48
C HIS A 40 6.31 11.12 -8.99
N GLY A 41 5.22 11.64 -9.55
CA GLY A 41 3.85 11.16 -9.25
C GLY A 41 3.56 9.70 -9.67
N VAL A 42 4.49 9.06 -10.40
CA VAL A 42 4.38 7.64 -10.79
C VAL A 42 4.34 6.71 -9.58
N GLU A 43 4.96 7.11 -8.47
CA GLU A 43 4.97 6.36 -7.22
C GLU A 43 3.57 6.29 -6.61
N LEU A 44 2.83 7.40 -6.58
CA LEU A 44 1.43 7.43 -6.13
C LEU A 44 0.52 6.58 -7.03
N GLN A 45 0.75 6.59 -8.34
CA GLN A 45 0.00 5.72 -9.25
C GLN A 45 0.33 4.23 -9.01
N ALA A 46 1.60 3.91 -8.72
CA ALA A 46 2.00 2.56 -8.36
C ALA A 46 1.35 2.11 -7.04
N ALA A 47 1.31 2.98 -6.04
CA ALA A 47 0.63 2.74 -4.76
C ALA A 47 -0.87 2.42 -4.97
N ALA A 48 -1.56 3.22 -5.79
CA ALA A 48 -2.95 2.99 -6.14
C ALA A 48 -3.19 1.66 -6.86
N ARG A 49 -2.31 1.30 -7.81
CA ARG A 49 -2.37 -0.02 -8.49
C ARG A 49 -2.19 -1.17 -7.53
N GLY A 50 -1.21 -1.08 -6.63
CA GLY A 50 -0.98 -2.12 -5.62
C GLY A 50 -2.16 -2.26 -4.66
N ALA A 51 -2.77 -1.15 -4.24
CA ALA A 51 -3.92 -1.17 -3.34
C ALA A 51 -5.19 -1.78 -3.97
N ALA A 52 -5.31 -1.76 -5.30
CA ALA A 52 -6.45 -2.31 -6.03
C ALA A 52 -6.30 -3.80 -6.39
N ALA A 53 -5.13 -4.41 -6.13
CA ALA A 53 -4.80 -5.80 -6.47
C ALA A 53 -5.15 -6.77 -5.36
#